data_AF-A0A933SMX0-F1
#
_entry.id   AF-A0A933SMX0-F1
#
_cell.length_a   1.000
_cell.length_b   1.000
_cell.length_c   1.000
_cell.angle_alpha   90.00
_cell.angle_beta   90.00
_cell.angle_gamma   90.00
#
_symmetry.space_group_name_H-M   'P 1'
#
loop_
_entity.id
_entity.type
_entity.pdbx_description
1 polymer ?
#
loop_
_entity_poly.entity_id
_entity_poly.type
_entity_poly.pdbx_seq_one_letter_code
_entity_poly.pdbx_strand_id
1 'polypeptide(L)' 'IAIAKEAKENPEIVKSAPHTTPVFRLDEAKAAKELDLRWKKATGD' A
#
# COMPACT_ATOMS: atom_id res chain seq x y z
N ILE A 1 -18.24 4.90 16.93
CA ILE A 1 -17.65 6.16 16.38
C ILE A 1 -16.13 6.24 16.65
N ALA A 2 -15.43 5.10 16.80
CA ALA A 2 -14.00 5.12 17.15
C ALA A 2 -13.11 5.72 16.04
N ILE A 3 -13.40 5.37 14.79
CA ILE A 3 -12.62 5.81 13.62
C ILE A 3 -12.65 7.34 13.43
N ALA A 4 -13.79 8.00 13.70
CA ALA A 4 -13.89 9.45 13.56
C ALA A 4 -13.04 10.19 14.61
N LYS A 5 -12.91 9.63 15.82
CA LYS A 5 -12.03 10.17 16.87
C LYS A 5 -10.56 9.98 16.48
N GLU A 6 -10.20 8.78 16.03
CA GLU A 6 -8.85 8.46 15.57
C GLU A 6 -8.41 9.33 14.38
N ALA A 7 -9.29 9.55 13.40
CA ALA A 7 -9.01 10.44 12.28
C ALA A 7 -8.78 11.89 12.69
N LYS A 8 -9.38 12.34 13.80
CA LYS A 8 -9.23 13.70 14.32
C LYS A 8 -7.98 13.85 15.18
N GLU A 9 -7.67 12.86 16.01
CA GLU A 9 -6.54 12.90 16.94
C GLU A 9 -5.23 12.49 16.26
N ASN A 10 -5.27 11.46 15.42
CA ASN A 10 -4.11 10.88 14.73
C ASN A 10 -4.45 10.50 13.27
N PRO A 11 -4.63 11.50 12.39
CA PRO A 11 -5.02 11.28 10.99
C PRO A 11 -4.03 10.38 10.21
N GLU A 12 -2.76 10.38 10.59
CA GLU A 12 -1.71 9.61 9.91
C GLU A 12 -1.94 8.10 10.00
N ILE A 13 -2.59 7.61 11.06
CA ILE A 13 -2.89 6.18 11.22
C ILE A 13 -3.85 5.71 10.11
N VAL A 14 -4.88 6.51 9.83
CA VAL A 14 -5.86 6.22 8.79
C VAL A 14 -5.26 6.42 7.40
N LYS A 15 -4.43 7.45 7.21
CA LYS A 15 -3.78 7.71 5.92
C LYS A 15 -2.75 6.65 5.56
N SER A 16 -2.03 6.09 6.53
CA SER A 16 -1.02 5.06 6.30
C SER A 16 -1.57 3.64 6.30
N ALA A 17 -2.84 3.45 6.69
CA ALA A 17 -3.51 2.16 6.61
C ALA A 17 -3.50 1.60 5.16
N PRO A 18 -3.48 0.27 4.97
CA PRO A 18 -3.64 -0.80 5.98
C PRO A 18 -2.34 -1.24 6.67
N HIS A 19 -2.43 -1.72 7.92
CA HIS A 19 -1.26 -2.07 8.77
C HIS A 19 -1.04 -3.57 9.00
N THR A 20 -2.09 -4.38 8.82
CA THR A 20 -2.08 -5.82 9.16
C THR A 20 -2.27 -6.72 7.95
N THR A 21 -2.57 -6.16 6.79
CA THR A 21 -2.70 -6.92 5.55
C THR A 21 -1.32 -7.39 5.09
N PRO A 22 -1.24 -8.54 4.40
CA PRO A 22 0.04 -9.08 3.92
C PRO A 22 0.75 -8.16 2.92
N VAL A 23 0.03 -7.20 2.34
CA VAL A 23 0.54 -6.17 1.44
C VAL A 23 0.07 -4.80 1.89
N PHE A 24 0.91 -3.79 1.69
CA PHE A 24 0.60 -2.38 1.95
C PHE A 24 -0.02 -1.70 0.73
N ARG A 25 -0.35 -0.40 0.85
CA ARG A 25 -0.82 0.41 -0.28
C ARG A 25 0.24 0.46 -1.38
N LEU A 26 -0.16 0.13 -2.60
CA LEU A 26 0.72 0.13 -3.77
C LEU A 26 1.04 1.54 -4.24
N ASP A 27 2.23 1.73 -4.82
CA ASP A 27 2.58 2.95 -5.55
C ASP A 27 1.99 2.91 -6.96
N GLU A 28 0.79 3.49 -7.10
CA GLU A 28 0.06 3.56 -8.37
C GLU A 28 0.78 4.40 -9.43
N ALA A 29 1.47 5.48 -9.00
CA ALA A 29 2.18 6.36 -9.92
C ALA A 29 3.38 5.65 -10.54
N LYS A 30 4.10 4.85 -9.73
CA LYS A 30 5.16 3.99 -10.23
C LYS A 30 4.62 2.89 -11.13
N ALA A 31 3.56 2.20 -10.72
CA ALA A 31 2.95 1.13 -11.52
C ALA A 31 2.47 1.60 -12.90
N ALA A 32 1.98 2.84 -13.00
CA ALA A 32 1.56 3.45 -14.26
C ALA A 32 2.76 3.82 -15.17
N LYS A 33 3.91 4.18 -14.59
CA LYS A 33 5.13 4.56 -15.33
C LYS A 33 5.99 3.36 -15.71
N GLU A 34 6.06 2.36 -14.85
CA GLU A 34 6.89 1.16 -14.96
C GLU A 34 6.00 -0.09 -14.98
N LEU A 35 5.49 -0.44 -16.17
CA LEU A 35 4.56 -1.55 -16.34
C LEU A 35 5.28 -2.91 -16.27
N ASP A 36 4.98 -3.71 -15.26
CA ASP A 36 5.34 -5.13 -15.21
C ASP A 36 4.11 -6.01 -15.47
N LEU A 37 3.93 -6.39 -16.75
CA LEU A 37 2.70 -7.03 -17.24
C LEU A 37 2.74 -8.56 -17.22
N ARG A 38 3.91 -9.16 -16.96
CA ARG A 38 4.07 -10.62 -16.98
C ARG A 38 5.00 -11.07 -15.88
N TRP A 39 4.63 -12.17 -15.24
CA TRP A 39 5.52 -12.80 -14.27
C TRP A 39 6.80 -13.30 -14.95
N LYS A 40 7.94 -12.93 -14.38
CA LYS A 40 9.25 -13.46 -14.76
C LYS A 40 9.74 -14.32 -13.60
N LYS A 41 10.02 -15.60 -13.88
CA LYS A 41 10.68 -16.45 -12.90
C LYS A 41 12.07 -15.86 -12.63
N ALA A 42 12.43 -15.67 -11.36
CA ALA A 42 13.81 -15.39 -10.99
C ALA A 42 14.64 -16.63 -11.32
N THR A 43 15.25 -16.65 -12.49
CA THR A 43 16.29 -17.63 -12.83
C THR A 43 17.51 -17.21 -12.02
N GLY A 44 17.83 -17.99 -10.99
CA GLY A 44 19.11 -17.86 -10.31
C GLY A 44 20.21 -18.40 -11.21
N ASP A 45 21.13 -17.52 -11.59
CA ASP A 45 22.52 -17.85 -11.92
C ASP A 45 23.39 -17.33 -10.77
#